data_AF-A0A1Q9NVG8-F1
#
_entry.id   AF-A0A1Q9NVG8-F1
#
_cell.length_a   1.000
_cell.length_b   1.000
_cell.length_c   1.000
_cell.angle_alpha   90.00
_cell.angle_beta   90.00
_cell.angle_gamma   90.00
#
_symmetry.space_group_name_H-M   'P 1'
#
loop_
_entity.id
_entity.type
_entity.pdbx_description
1 polymer ?
#
loop_
_entity_poly.entity_id
_entity_poly.type
_entity_poly.pdbx_seq_one_letter_code
_entity_poly.pdbx_strand_id
1 'polypeptide(L)'
;MNKEETLAFIDKQIDLELKIVKIVEENVAQLGNAFVKDLLLAISTDSKKHAALLKSLRKAVEGPTPFISEQERDKIAKGIEAHIKMEEQAVETYGELAEKSDNEQVKTIALMIREDEFRHHALLKELHKAVIEPETLTEDLIWDVMWKDSPWKGSPGG
;
A
#
# COMPACT_ATOMS: atom_id res chain seq x y z
N MET A 1 -9.41 6.78 -22.70
CA MET A 1 -8.13 7.51 -22.76
C MET A 1 -7.15 6.67 -23.57
N ASN A 2 -6.41 7.30 -24.49
CA ASN A 2 -5.32 6.63 -25.21
C ASN A 2 -4.05 6.52 -24.33
N LYS A 3 -3.01 5.82 -24.80
CA LYS A 3 -1.77 5.60 -24.03
C LYS A 3 -1.13 6.91 -23.54
N GLU A 4 -1.04 7.92 -24.40
CA GLU A 4 -0.44 9.22 -24.05
C GLU A 4 -1.29 9.97 -23.02
N GLU A 5 -2.61 9.97 -23.19
CA GLU A 5 -3.56 10.55 -22.23
C GLU A 5 -3.48 9.86 -20.86
N THR A 6 -3.34 8.52 -20.84
CA THR A 6 -3.18 7.73 -19.63
C THR A 6 -1.87 8.07 -18.91
N LEU A 7 -0.74 8.12 -19.63
CA LEU A 7 0.55 8.49 -19.06
C LEU A 7 0.52 9.91 -18.50
N ALA A 8 -0.02 10.88 -19.26
CA ALA A 8 -0.15 12.26 -18.81
C ALA A 8 -1.04 12.41 -17.57
N PHE A 9 -2.10 11.60 -17.45
CA PHE A 9 -2.93 11.57 -16.25
C PHE A 9 -2.17 11.00 -15.05
N ILE A 10 -1.47 9.87 -15.22
CA ILE A 10 -0.67 9.25 -14.17
C ILE A 10 0.40 10.23 -13.67
N ASP A 11 1.11 10.91 -14.57
CA ASP A 11 2.12 11.91 -14.21
C ASP A 11 1.53 13.04 -13.36
N LYS A 12 0.36 13.56 -13.73
CA LYS A 12 -0.35 14.57 -12.94
C LYS A 12 -0.74 14.07 -11.55
N GLN A 13 -1.15 12.80 -11.41
CA GLN A 13 -1.48 12.23 -10.11
C GLN A 13 -0.23 12.02 -9.25
N ILE A 14 0.89 11.59 -9.84
CA ILE A 14 2.18 11.49 -9.12
C ILE A 14 2.58 12.86 -8.56
N ASP A 15 2.50 13.91 -9.38
CA ASP A 15 2.84 15.27 -8.97
C ASP A 15 1.92 15.77 -7.86
N LEU A 16 0.62 15.46 -7.93
CA LEU A 16 -0.35 15.80 -6.89
C LEU A 16 0.00 15.14 -5.55
N GLU A 17 0.24 13.84 -5.54
CA GLU A 17 0.58 13.08 -4.33
C GLU A 17 1.89 13.58 -3.69
N LEU A 18 2.91 13.84 -4.51
CA LEU A 18 4.18 14.40 -4.03
C LEU A 18 4.02 15.85 -3.50
N LYS A 19 3.13 16.64 -4.10
CA LYS A 19 2.82 17.99 -3.60
C LYS A 19 2.12 17.94 -2.24
N ILE A 20 1.21 16.99 -2.02
CA ILE A 20 0.56 16.78 -0.72
C ILE A 20 1.62 16.51 0.35
N VAL A 21 2.53 15.56 0.08
CA VAL A 21 3.65 15.23 0.99
C VAL A 21 4.47 16.48 1.32
N LYS A 22 4.88 17.24 0.31
CA LYS A 22 5.68 18.45 0.49
C LYS A 22 4.97 19.49 1.36
N ILE A 23 3.69 19.74 1.11
CA ILE A 23 2.88 20.69 1.90
C ILE A 23 2.82 20.25 3.37
N VAL A 24 2.62 18.95 3.63
CA VAL A 24 2.61 18.42 5.00
C VAL A 24 3.97 18.63 5.67
N GLU A 25 5.06 18.25 5.00
CA GLU A 25 6.43 18.38 5.52
C GLU A 25 6.78 19.85 5.84
N GLU A 26 6.39 20.80 4.97
CA GLU A 26 6.57 22.24 5.20
C GLU A 26 5.74 22.75 6.38
N ASN A 27 4.47 22.35 6.49
CA ASN A 27 3.57 22.79 7.55
C ASN A 27 4.01 22.31 8.94
N VAL A 28 4.55 21.09 9.03
CA VAL A 28 4.97 20.51 10.32
C VAL A 28 6.41 20.88 10.70
N ALA A 29 7.18 21.51 9.81
CA ALA A 29 8.59 21.83 10.05
C ALA A 29 8.81 22.70 11.29
N GLN A 30 7.90 23.64 11.54
CA GLN A 30 7.94 24.56 12.68
C GLN A 30 6.98 24.16 13.81
N LEU A 31 6.29 23.03 13.68
CA LEU A 31 5.30 22.61 14.66
C LEU A 31 5.98 22.07 15.91
N GLY A 32 5.81 22.76 17.05
CA GLY A 32 6.35 22.33 18.35
C GLY A 32 5.60 21.14 18.97
N ASN A 33 4.37 20.87 18.55
CA ASN A 33 3.61 19.72 19.02
C ASN A 33 4.02 18.45 18.26
N ALA A 34 4.89 17.66 18.88
CA ALA A 34 5.41 16.41 18.30
C ALA A 34 4.32 15.40 17.94
N PHE A 35 3.29 15.26 18.80
CA PHE A 35 2.21 14.30 18.55
C PHE A 35 1.42 14.63 17.27
N VAL A 36 1.01 15.88 17.09
CA VAL A 36 0.28 16.30 15.89
C VAL A 36 1.19 16.25 14.65
N LYS A 37 2.46 16.59 14.80
CA LYS A 37 3.46 16.48 13.73
C LYS A 37 3.58 15.04 13.22
N ASP A 38 3.75 14.09 14.12
CA ASP A 38 3.96 12.69 13.76
C ASP A 38 2.70 12.09 13.13
N LEU A 39 1.50 12.48 13.60
CA LEU A 39 0.24 12.04 13.00
C LEU A 39 0.08 12.54 11.56
N LEU A 40 0.37 13.83 11.30
CA LEU A 40 0.29 14.39 9.95
C LEU A 40 1.33 13.74 9.01
N LEU A 41 2.53 13.49 9.50
CA LEU A 41 3.56 12.78 8.73
C LEU A 41 3.15 11.32 8.44
N ALA A 42 2.56 10.62 9.41
CA ALA A 42 2.04 9.27 9.22
C ALA A 42 1.00 9.24 8.09
N ILE A 43 0.00 10.14 8.12
CA ILE A 43 -1.01 10.26 7.05
C ILE A 43 -0.37 10.56 5.69
N SER A 44 0.66 11.42 5.65
CA SER A 44 1.36 11.72 4.39
C SER A 44 2.07 10.50 3.76
N THR A 45 2.29 9.44 4.53
CA THR A 45 2.89 8.20 4.05
C THR A 45 1.96 7.49 3.05
N ASP A 46 0.65 7.68 3.15
CA ASP A 46 -0.31 7.16 2.17
C ASP A 46 -0.11 7.82 0.80
N SER A 47 0.10 9.14 0.76
CA SER A 47 0.45 9.82 -0.49
C SER A 47 1.79 9.34 -1.07
N LYS A 48 2.77 9.01 -0.20
CA LYS A 48 4.04 8.38 -0.66
C LYS A 48 3.78 7.00 -1.28
N LYS A 49 2.92 6.19 -0.66
CA LYS A 49 2.48 4.88 -1.17
C LYS A 49 1.76 5.02 -2.52
N HIS A 50 0.82 5.96 -2.66
CA HIS A 50 0.10 6.21 -3.91
C HIS A 50 1.04 6.63 -5.04
N ALA A 51 1.95 7.58 -4.77
CA ALA A 51 2.94 7.99 -5.76
C ALA A 51 3.84 6.84 -6.21
N ALA A 52 4.20 5.92 -5.30
CA ALA A 52 4.98 4.73 -5.65
C ALA A 52 4.20 3.75 -6.53
N LEU A 53 2.92 3.49 -6.22
CA LEU A 53 2.04 2.65 -7.02
C LEU A 53 1.81 3.24 -8.43
N LEU A 54 1.55 4.55 -8.51
CA LEU A 54 1.39 5.25 -9.78
C LEU A 54 2.66 5.22 -10.64
N LYS A 55 3.85 5.35 -10.02
CA LYS A 55 5.13 5.18 -10.73
C LYS A 55 5.31 3.75 -11.26
N SER A 56 4.86 2.74 -10.50
CA SER A 56 4.88 1.35 -10.96
C SER A 56 3.93 1.15 -12.16
N LEU A 57 2.70 1.64 -12.05
CA LEU A 57 1.71 1.61 -13.13
C LEU A 57 2.21 2.32 -14.39
N ARG A 58 2.83 3.49 -14.24
CA ARG A 58 3.42 4.23 -15.35
C ARG A 58 4.41 3.37 -16.15
N LYS A 59 5.30 2.65 -15.45
CA LYS A 59 6.30 1.76 -16.08
C LYS A 59 5.63 0.63 -16.86
N ALA A 60 4.62 -0.02 -16.27
CA ALA A 60 3.85 -1.07 -16.95
C ALA A 60 3.14 -0.54 -18.22
N VAL A 61 2.61 0.68 -18.19
CA VAL A 61 2.01 1.31 -19.38
C VAL A 61 3.06 1.67 -20.45
N GLU A 62 4.27 2.05 -20.05
CA GLU A 62 5.35 2.42 -20.97
C GLU A 62 5.85 1.25 -21.82
N GLY A 63 6.02 0.07 -21.21
CA GLY A 63 6.46 -1.12 -21.93
C GLY A 63 6.81 -2.28 -20.99
N PRO A 64 7.29 -3.40 -21.56
CA PRO A 64 7.52 -4.62 -20.81
C PRO A 64 8.57 -4.42 -19.71
N THR A 65 8.27 -4.93 -18.53
CA THR A 65 9.17 -5.00 -17.38
C THR A 65 10.14 -6.18 -17.51
N PRO A 66 11.33 -6.10 -16.88
CA PRO A 66 12.30 -7.19 -16.91
C PRO A 66 11.73 -8.50 -16.34
N PHE A 67 12.15 -9.61 -16.93
CA PHE A 67 11.82 -10.95 -16.43
C PHE A 67 12.42 -11.19 -15.04
N ILE A 68 11.64 -11.78 -14.13
CA ILE A 68 12.10 -12.19 -12.80
C ILE A 68 12.57 -13.64 -12.88
N SER A 69 13.83 -13.90 -12.51
CA SER A 69 14.38 -15.27 -12.48
C SER A 69 13.68 -16.14 -11.44
N GLU A 70 13.76 -17.46 -11.61
CA GLU A 70 13.19 -18.42 -10.63
C GLU A 70 13.78 -18.23 -9.23
N GLN A 71 15.08 -17.98 -9.13
CA GLN A 71 15.75 -17.70 -7.86
C GLN A 71 15.23 -16.40 -7.20
N GLU A 72 14.96 -15.36 -7.99
CA GLU A 72 14.36 -14.12 -7.48
C GLU A 72 12.91 -14.34 -7.06
N ARG A 73 12.12 -15.09 -7.83
CA ARG A 73 10.75 -15.49 -7.46
C ARG A 73 10.71 -16.20 -6.13
N ASP A 74 11.52 -17.24 -5.94
CA ASP A 74 11.57 -18.01 -4.70
C ASP A 74 11.95 -17.16 -3.50
N LYS A 75 12.90 -16.23 -3.69
CA LYS A 75 13.31 -15.31 -2.64
C LYS A 75 12.19 -14.32 -2.29
N ILE A 76 11.50 -13.78 -3.29
CA ILE A 76 10.37 -12.86 -3.10
C ILE A 76 9.20 -13.58 -2.43
N ALA A 77 8.84 -14.79 -2.89
CA ALA A 77 7.77 -15.60 -2.32
C ALA A 77 8.01 -15.86 -0.82
N LYS A 78 9.22 -16.30 -0.44
CA LYS A 78 9.58 -16.50 0.97
C LYS A 78 9.52 -15.22 1.80
N GLY A 79 9.92 -14.10 1.20
CA GLY A 79 9.83 -12.78 1.84
C GLY A 79 8.38 -12.36 2.10
N ILE A 80 7.50 -12.55 1.11
CA ILE A 80 6.06 -12.26 1.22
C ILE A 80 5.41 -13.19 2.26
N GLU A 81 5.73 -14.49 2.26
CA GLU A 81 5.20 -15.43 3.25
C GLU A 81 5.58 -15.04 4.68
N ALA A 82 6.83 -14.63 4.91
CA ALA A 82 7.26 -14.11 6.20
C ALA A 82 6.49 -12.84 6.58
N HIS A 83 6.25 -11.94 5.61
CA HIS A 83 5.51 -10.70 5.83
C HIS A 83 4.06 -10.97 6.25
N ILE A 84 3.36 -11.86 5.55
CA ILE A 84 1.98 -12.30 5.88
C ILE A 84 1.88 -12.77 7.35
N LYS A 85 2.87 -13.52 7.84
CA LYS A 85 2.89 -13.99 9.24
C LYS A 85 3.09 -12.83 10.23
N MET A 86 3.92 -11.86 9.89
CA MET A 86 4.15 -10.67 10.72
C MET A 86 2.91 -9.77 10.77
N GLU A 87 2.21 -9.60 9.65
CA GLU A 87 0.95 -8.84 9.58
C GLU A 87 -0.16 -9.49 10.41
N GLU A 88 -0.29 -10.81 10.36
CA GLU A 88 -1.23 -11.57 11.20
C GLU A 88 -0.95 -11.36 12.69
N GLN A 89 0.32 -11.44 13.10
CA GLN A 89 0.74 -11.15 14.47
C GLN A 89 0.47 -9.68 14.87
N ALA A 90 0.68 -8.73 13.95
CA ALA A 90 0.41 -7.32 14.19
C ALA A 90 -1.09 -7.08 14.42
N VAL A 91 -1.96 -7.67 13.59
CA VAL A 91 -3.42 -7.61 13.74
C VAL A 91 -3.88 -8.10 15.11
N GLU A 92 -3.34 -9.22 15.58
CA GLU A 92 -3.66 -9.79 16.89
C GLU A 92 -3.20 -8.86 18.02
N THR A 93 -1.92 -8.46 17.99
CA THR A 93 -1.31 -7.68 19.07
C THR A 93 -1.88 -6.26 19.19
N TYR A 94 -2.21 -5.59 18.09
CA TYR A 94 -2.92 -4.31 18.12
C TYR A 94 -4.38 -4.46 18.57
N GLY A 95 -5.03 -5.59 18.24
CA GLY A 95 -6.35 -5.94 18.78
C GLY A 95 -6.32 -6.06 20.30
N GLU A 96 -5.37 -6.82 20.84
CA GLU A 96 -5.18 -6.95 22.28
C GLU A 96 -4.85 -5.62 22.96
N LEU A 97 -4.03 -4.76 22.32
CA LEU A 97 -3.72 -3.43 22.86
C LEU A 97 -4.97 -2.56 22.98
N ALA A 98 -5.85 -2.59 21.98
CA ALA A 98 -7.11 -1.86 22.00
C ALA A 98 -8.08 -2.41 23.07
N GLU A 99 -8.12 -3.73 23.27
CA GLU A 99 -9.00 -4.36 24.26
C GLU A 99 -8.54 -4.10 25.71
N LYS A 100 -7.22 -4.15 25.95
CA LYS A 100 -6.63 -4.08 27.30
C LYS A 100 -6.39 -2.66 27.81
N SER A 101 -6.41 -1.66 26.92
CA SER A 101 -6.13 -0.27 27.31
C SER A 101 -7.39 0.43 27.80
N ASP A 102 -7.31 1.21 28.88
CA ASP A 102 -8.41 2.10 29.32
C ASP A 102 -8.34 3.48 28.64
N ASN A 103 -7.27 3.77 27.89
CA ASN A 103 -7.06 5.05 27.25
C ASN A 103 -7.67 5.08 25.84
N GLU A 104 -8.69 5.92 25.63
CA GLU A 104 -9.40 6.03 24.35
C GLU A 104 -8.51 6.44 23.16
N GLN A 105 -7.45 7.24 23.37
CA GLN A 105 -6.51 7.60 22.31
C GLN A 105 -5.67 6.39 21.89
N VAL A 106 -5.23 5.57 22.84
CA VAL A 106 -4.50 4.33 22.57
C VAL A 106 -5.39 3.35 21.81
N LYS A 107 -6.65 3.17 22.24
CA LYS A 107 -7.61 2.32 21.53
C LYS A 107 -7.80 2.77 20.09
N THR A 108 -8.00 4.06 19.87
CA THR A 108 -8.26 4.63 18.55
C THR A 108 -7.09 4.38 17.61
N ILE A 109 -5.85 4.66 18.04
CA ILE A 109 -4.66 4.45 17.21
C ILE A 109 -4.41 2.96 16.96
N ALA A 110 -4.56 2.11 17.98
CA ALA A 110 -4.37 0.67 17.84
C ALA A 110 -5.37 0.05 16.84
N LEU A 111 -6.64 0.47 16.88
CA LEU A 111 -7.64 0.01 15.93
C LEU A 111 -7.39 0.52 14.51
N MET A 112 -6.90 1.75 14.35
CA MET A 112 -6.51 2.30 13.05
C MET A 112 -5.38 1.48 12.43
N ILE A 113 -4.31 1.20 13.19
CA ILE A 113 -3.18 0.40 12.69
C ILE A 113 -3.64 -1.02 12.34
N ARG A 114 -4.41 -1.66 13.23
CA ARG A 114 -4.94 -3.02 13.00
C ARG A 114 -5.73 -3.12 11.69
N GLU A 115 -6.54 -2.12 11.37
CA GLU A 115 -7.32 -2.08 10.14
C GLU A 115 -6.42 -1.95 8.89
N ASP A 116 -5.32 -1.22 8.98
CA ASP A 116 -4.35 -1.14 7.89
C ASP A 116 -3.62 -2.48 7.68
N GLU A 117 -3.23 -3.17 8.75
CA GLU A 117 -2.58 -4.49 8.65
C GLU A 117 -3.52 -5.56 8.08
N PHE A 118 -4.84 -5.49 8.33
CA PHE A 118 -5.81 -6.36 7.65
C PHE A 118 -5.78 -6.17 6.12
N ARG A 119 -5.69 -4.91 5.66
CA ARG A 119 -5.63 -4.58 4.23
C ARG A 119 -4.30 -5.02 3.63
N HIS A 120 -3.19 -4.80 4.33
CA HIS A 120 -1.87 -5.24 3.90
C HIS A 120 -1.78 -6.77 3.79
N HIS A 121 -2.29 -7.48 4.80
CA HIS A 121 -2.34 -8.95 4.82
C HIS A 121 -3.12 -9.50 3.62
N ALA A 122 -4.30 -8.94 3.34
CA ALA A 122 -5.11 -9.34 2.19
C ALA A 122 -4.35 -9.13 0.87
N LEU A 123 -3.73 -7.96 0.68
CA LEU A 123 -2.96 -7.65 -0.51
C LEU A 123 -1.75 -8.57 -0.69
N LEU A 124 -1.02 -8.86 0.39
CA LEU A 124 0.15 -9.73 0.35
C LEU A 124 -0.23 -11.17 0.02
N LYS A 125 -1.38 -11.67 0.50
CA LYS A 125 -1.89 -13.00 0.14
C LYS A 125 -2.18 -13.10 -1.34
N GLU A 126 -2.79 -12.07 -1.92
CA GLU A 126 -3.04 -12.02 -3.36
C GLU A 126 -1.71 -11.97 -4.14
N LEU A 127 -0.78 -11.10 -3.77
CA LEU A 127 0.54 -11.03 -4.40
C LEU A 127 1.31 -12.36 -4.30
N HIS A 128 1.24 -13.04 -3.15
CA HIS A 128 1.89 -14.34 -2.95
C HIS A 128 1.39 -15.40 -3.93
N LYS A 129 0.07 -15.45 -4.18
CA LYS A 129 -0.52 -16.37 -5.18
C LYS A 129 0.01 -16.06 -6.58
N ALA A 130 0.02 -14.78 -6.97
CA ALA A 130 0.52 -14.35 -8.28
C ALA A 130 2.00 -14.67 -8.50
N VAL A 131 2.82 -14.65 -7.44
CA VAL A 131 4.27 -14.92 -7.53
C VAL A 131 4.58 -16.42 -7.59
N ILE A 132 3.74 -17.28 -7.00
CA ILE A 132 4.00 -18.73 -6.87
C ILE A 132 3.44 -19.55 -8.03
N GLU A 133 2.40 -19.08 -8.71
CA GLU A 133 1.84 -19.84 -9.84
C GLU A 133 2.89 -19.97 -10.99
N PRO A 134 3.25 -21.21 -11.42
CA PRO A 134 4.42 -21.46 -12.30
C PRO A 134 4.31 -20.88 -13.72
N GLU A 135 3.12 -20.45 -14.12
CA GLU A 135 2.78 -20.05 -15.49
C GLU A 135 2.71 -18.52 -15.66
N THR A 136 2.89 -17.73 -14.59
CA THR A 136 2.14 -16.47 -14.45
C THR A 136 2.88 -15.27 -13.85
N LEU A 137 4.13 -15.02 -14.26
CA LEU A 137 4.64 -13.64 -14.22
C LEU A 137 4.41 -12.96 -15.57
N THR A 138 3.16 -12.83 -15.97
CA THR A 138 2.77 -11.80 -16.94
C THR A 138 2.24 -10.60 -16.16
N GLU A 139 2.56 -9.40 -16.63
CA GLU A 139 2.04 -8.16 -16.04
C GLU A 139 0.52 -8.16 -15.93
N ASP A 140 -0.15 -8.86 -16.86
CA ASP A 140 -1.60 -9.03 -16.92
C ASP A 140 -2.17 -9.80 -15.71
N LEU A 141 -1.48 -10.82 -15.17
CA LEU A 141 -1.98 -11.52 -13.97
C LEU A 141 -1.72 -10.70 -12.70
N ILE A 142 -0.57 -10.03 -12.58
CA ILE A 142 -0.34 -9.10 -11.46
C ILE A 142 -1.42 -8.02 -11.45
N TRP A 143 -1.77 -7.51 -12.63
CA TRP A 143 -2.86 -6.55 -12.79
C TRP A 143 -4.22 -7.13 -12.35
N ASP A 144 -4.56 -8.34 -12.79
CA ASP A 144 -5.77 -9.04 -12.39
C ASP A 144 -5.81 -9.29 -10.88
N VAL A 145 -4.73 -9.76 -10.27
CA VAL A 145 -4.68 -10.08 -8.83
C VAL A 145 -4.71 -8.83 -7.97
N MET A 146 -4.02 -7.76 -8.38
CA MET A 146 -4.06 -6.49 -7.66
C MET A 146 -5.47 -5.88 -7.75
N TRP A 147 -6.07 -5.81 -8.94
CA TRP A 147 -7.25 -4.95 -9.20
C TRP A 147 -8.59 -5.67 -9.48
N LYS A 148 -8.64 -6.99 -9.68
CA LYS A 148 -9.90 -7.73 -9.94
C LYS A 148 -10.65 -8.06 -8.64
N ASP A 149 -9.91 -8.33 -7.56
CA ASP A 149 -10.46 -8.63 -6.21
C ASP A 149 -10.09 -7.58 -5.15
N SER A 150 -9.68 -6.38 -5.58
CA SER A 150 -9.35 -5.29 -4.68
C SER A 150 -10.55 -4.94 -3.76
N PRO A 151 -10.36 -4.81 -2.43
CA PRO A 151 -11.41 -4.34 -1.51
C PRO A 151 -11.91 -2.91 -1.82
N TRP A 152 -11.28 -2.23 -2.78
CA TRP A 152 -11.68 -0.94 -3.34
C TRP A 152 -12.92 -0.99 -4.24
N LYS A 153 -13.79 -1.99 -4.07
CA LYS A 153 -15.22 -1.81 -4.34
C LYS A 153 -15.73 -0.83 -3.29
N GLY A 154 -15.60 0.46 -3.58
CA GLY A 154 -16.50 1.44 -2.99
C GLY A 154 -17.89 0.83 -3.06
N SER A 155 -18.58 0.77 -1.92
CA SER A 155 -20.00 0.42 -1.91
C SER A 155 -20.65 1.18 -3.08
N PRO A 156 -21.52 0.55 -3.88
CA PRO A 156 -22.29 1.29 -4.86
C PRO A 156 -23.11 2.30 -4.06
N GLY A 157 -22.57 3.52 -3.94
CA GLY A 157 -23.29 4.67 -3.42
C GLY A 157 -24.37 4.96 -4.42
N GLY A 158 -25.61 4.67 -4.02
CA GLY A 158 -26.74 5.48 -4.46
C GLY A 158 -26.69 6.86 -3.83
#